data_AF-T1GEG5-F1
#
_entry.id   AF-T1GEG5-F1
#
_cell.length_a   1.000
_cell.length_b   1.000
_cell.length_c   1.000
_cell.angle_alpha   90.00
_cell.angle_beta   90.00
_cell.angle_gamma   90.00
#
_symmetry.space_group_name_H-M   'P 1'
#
loop_
_entity.id
_entity.type
_entity.pdbx_description
1 polymer ?
#
loop_
_entity_poly.entity_id
_entity_poly.type
_entity_poly.pdbx_seq_one_letter_code
_entity_poly.pdbx_strand_id
1 'polypeptide(L)'
;MIYMPAITHMRPVNMQFKACMETGGQCSFPQAHVTLNEKQRLLMQGQEYKVGIKIDMPESPNNQDLGMFMVCSELKDADNLVRAHTCRSAMLEYKSPSIRTIQKLMTLPMILMGFLEENQSIAVEVFPKYVEDVNHPITDVYVEIQSHKIEFYK
;
A
#
# COMPACT_ATOMS: atom_id res chain seq x y z
N MET A 1 -1.00 -33.67 -9.53
CA MET A 1 -0.32 -32.37 -9.63
C MET A 1 -0.24 -31.80 -8.24
N ILE A 2 0.97 -31.64 -7.70
CA ILE A 2 1.17 -31.05 -6.37
C ILE A 2 0.97 -29.54 -6.54
N TYR A 3 -0.16 -29.02 -6.05
CA TYR A 3 -0.40 -27.59 -5.98
C TYR A 3 0.53 -27.03 -4.90
N MET A 4 1.65 -26.43 -5.32
CA MET A 4 2.49 -25.64 -4.41
C MET A 4 1.75 -24.34 -4.12
N PRO A 5 1.42 -24.04 -2.85
CA PRO A 5 0.74 -22.79 -2.53
C PRO A 5 1.65 -21.62 -2.87
N ALA A 6 1.09 -20.58 -3.50
CA ALA A 6 1.77 -19.31 -3.69
C ALA A 6 2.07 -18.73 -2.30
N ILE A 7 3.33 -18.80 -1.89
CA ILE A 7 3.76 -18.28 -0.58
C ILE A 7 3.60 -16.76 -0.65
N THR A 8 2.62 -16.22 0.08
CA THR A 8 2.36 -14.79 0.16
C THR A 8 3.02 -14.25 1.41
N HIS A 9 3.97 -13.34 1.23
CA HIS A 9 4.65 -12.68 2.34
C HIS A 9 4.14 -11.26 2.50
N MET A 10 3.66 -10.95 3.70
CA MET A 10 3.23 -9.60 4.07
C MET A 10 4.23 -8.98 5.04
N ARG A 11 4.54 -7.71 4.83
CA ARG A 11 5.38 -6.91 5.74
C ARG A 11 4.67 -5.60 6.04
N PRO A 12 4.70 -5.14 7.31
CA PRO A 12 4.12 -3.87 7.65
C PRO A 12 4.92 -2.74 7.01
N VAL A 13 4.22 -1.76 6.45
CA VAL A 13 4.81 -0.57 5.85
C VAL A 13 4.49 0.61 6.77
N ASN A 14 5.50 1.16 7.44
CA ASN A 14 5.31 2.27 8.37
C ASN A 14 5.61 3.58 7.65
N MET A 15 4.57 4.21 7.12
CA MET A 15 4.66 5.49 6.43
C MET A 15 5.00 6.64 7.38
N GLN A 16 5.80 7.57 6.90
CA GLN A 16 6.22 8.79 7.58
C GLN A 16 6.00 9.98 6.65
N PHE A 17 5.61 11.11 7.23
CA PHE A 17 5.45 12.37 6.51
C PHE A 17 5.88 13.53 7.40
N LYS A 18 6.25 14.65 6.78
CA LYS A 18 6.53 15.90 7.49
C LYS A 18 5.23 16.65 7.70
N ALA A 19 4.88 16.95 8.95
CA ALA A 19 3.72 17.76 9.29
C ALA A 19 3.98 19.25 9.00
N CYS A 20 2.99 19.93 8.41
CA CYS A 20 3.02 21.38 8.25
C CYS A 20 2.66 22.07 9.56
N MET A 21 3.50 23.01 10.01
CA MET A 21 3.21 23.82 11.22
C MET A 21 2.05 24.80 11.02
N GLU A 22 1.80 25.26 9.80
CA GLU A 22 0.83 26.33 9.52
C GLU A 22 -0.61 25.85 9.31
N THR A 23 -0.80 24.66 8.73
CA THR A 23 -2.11 24.14 8.30
C THR A 23 -2.54 22.84 8.97
N GLY A 24 -1.71 22.28 9.87
CA GLY A 24 -2.02 21.04 10.58
C GLY A 24 -2.14 19.79 9.67
N GLY A 25 -1.59 19.85 8.45
CA GLY A 25 -1.68 18.80 7.42
C GLY A 25 -0.32 18.23 7.00
N GLN A 26 -0.30 17.47 5.90
CA GLN A 26 0.90 16.81 5.36
C GLN A 26 1.65 17.74 4.38
N CYS A 27 2.89 18.12 4.73
CA CYS A 27 3.75 18.97 3.89
C CYS A 27 4.55 18.19 2.86
N SER A 28 4.89 16.94 3.18
CA SER A 28 5.51 16.01 2.24
C SER A 28 4.54 14.88 1.90
N PHE A 29 4.81 14.20 0.79
CA PHE A 29 4.16 12.93 0.51
C PHE A 29 4.50 11.89 1.60
N PRO A 30 3.52 11.07 2.02
CA PRO A 30 3.79 9.90 2.85
C PRO A 30 4.76 8.96 2.15
N GLN A 31 5.84 8.64 2.84
CA GLN A 31 6.88 7.76 2.35
C GLN A 31 7.30 6.74 3.41
N ALA A 32 7.71 5.56 2.97
CA ALA A 32 8.21 4.50 3.83
C ALA A 32 9.43 3.82 3.23
N HIS A 33 10.32 3.37 4.10
CA HIS A 33 11.41 2.47 3.77
C HIS A 33 11.16 1.13 4.47
N VAL A 34 11.18 0.06 3.68
CA VAL A 34 11.00 -1.31 4.17
C VAL A 34 12.29 -2.07 3.91
N THR A 35 13.07 -2.27 4.96
CA THR A 35 14.33 -3.02 4.89
C THR A 35 14.06 -4.53 4.91
N LEU A 36 14.70 -5.23 3.97
CA LEU A 36 14.65 -6.68 3.84
C LEU A 36 15.94 -7.26 4.42
N ASN A 37 15.88 -7.86 5.61
CA ASN A 37 17.06 -8.51 6.20
C ASN A 37 17.44 -9.79 5.45
N GLU A 38 18.68 -10.26 5.57
CA GLU A 38 19.14 -11.50 4.91
C GLU A 38 18.35 -12.75 5.31
N LYS A 39 17.90 -12.86 6.57
CA LYS A 39 16.99 -13.93 7.02
C LYS A 39 15.57 -13.80 6.46
N GLN A 40 15.27 -12.61 5.96
CA GLN A 40 14.02 -12.21 5.31
C GLN A 40 14.26 -11.99 3.80
N ARG A 41 15.30 -12.61 3.20
CA ARG A 41 15.37 -12.80 1.74
C ARG A 41 14.22 -13.73 1.35
N LEU A 42 13.07 -13.11 1.14
CA LEU A 42 11.81 -13.76 0.78
C LEU A 42 11.81 -14.18 -0.70
N LEU A 43 12.74 -13.63 -1.49
CA LEU A 43 12.81 -13.79 -2.93
C LEU A 43 13.87 -14.86 -3.23
N MET A 44 13.38 -16.07 -3.51
CA MET A 44 14.17 -17.19 -4.01
C MET A 44 14.60 -16.90 -5.45
N GLN A 45 15.82 -17.32 -5.78
CA GLN A 45 16.42 -17.09 -7.09
C GLN A 45 15.58 -17.70 -8.22
N GLY A 46 15.35 -16.92 -9.28
CA GLY A 46 14.72 -17.38 -10.52
C GLY A 46 13.21 -17.58 -10.47
N GLN A 47 12.56 -17.23 -9.35
CA GLN A 47 11.10 -17.24 -9.24
C GLN A 47 10.54 -15.85 -9.57
N GLU A 48 9.46 -15.81 -10.37
CA GLU A 48 8.71 -14.57 -10.61
C GLU A 48 7.86 -14.23 -9.38
N TYR A 49 8.00 -13.00 -8.88
CA TYR A 49 7.24 -12.48 -7.75
C TYR A 49 6.28 -11.38 -8.17
N LYS A 50 5.09 -11.40 -7.53
CA LYS A 50 4.14 -10.30 -7.57
C LYS A 50 4.32 -9.47 -6.32
N VAL A 51 4.70 -8.21 -6.49
CA VAL A 51 4.82 -7.23 -5.41
C VAL A 51 3.62 -6.29 -5.48
N GLY A 52 2.84 -6.28 -4.41
CA GLY A 52 1.68 -5.40 -4.26
C GLY A 52 1.73 -4.69 -2.92
N ILE A 53 1.17 -3.49 -2.89
CA ILE A 53 1.02 -2.67 -1.69
C ILE A 53 -0.45 -2.69 -1.31
N LYS A 54 -0.73 -3.08 -0.07
CA LYS A 54 -2.08 -3.05 0.48
C LYS A 54 -2.19 -1.83 1.39
N ILE A 55 -3.11 -0.94 1.07
CA ILE A 55 -3.36 0.30 1.82
C ILE A 55 -4.74 0.18 2.45
N ASP A 56 -4.82 0.32 3.77
CA ASP A 56 -6.07 0.31 4.51
C ASP A 56 -6.47 1.74 4.86
N MET A 57 -7.60 2.19 4.30
CA MET A 57 -8.04 3.58 4.37
C MET A 57 -9.45 3.71 4.95
N PRO A 58 -9.74 4.74 5.75
CA PRO A 58 -11.12 5.04 6.15
C PRO A 58 -11.97 5.51 4.97
N GLU A 59 -13.27 5.23 5.01
CA GLU A 59 -14.25 5.84 4.10
C GLU A 59 -14.60 7.28 4.55
N SER A 60 -13.60 8.13 4.80
CA SER A 60 -13.81 9.54 5.17
C SER A 60 -14.25 10.39 3.97
N PRO A 61 -14.92 11.55 4.19
CA PRO A 61 -15.24 12.49 3.11
C PRO A 61 -13.98 12.93 2.33
N ASN A 62 -12.87 13.18 3.05
CA ASN A 62 -11.60 13.55 2.45
C ASN A 62 -11.07 12.48 1.48
N ASN A 63 -11.13 11.20 1.86
CA ASN A 63 -10.71 10.09 0.99
C ASN A 63 -11.65 9.84 -0.19
N GLN A 64 -12.94 10.15 -0.05
CA GLN A 64 -13.90 10.05 -1.14
C GLN A 64 -13.68 11.12 -2.21
N ASP A 65 -13.38 12.34 -1.77
CA ASP A 65 -13.11 13.46 -2.67
C ASP A 65 -11.66 13.48 -3.19
N LEU A 66 -10.81 12.56 -2.73
CA LEU A 66 -9.41 12.45 -3.14
C LEU A 66 -9.25 12.09 -4.62
N GLY A 67 -10.14 11.26 -5.16
CA GLY A 67 -10.06 10.74 -6.52
C GLY A 67 -8.87 9.79 -6.74
N MET A 68 -8.29 9.84 -7.95
CA MET A 68 -7.11 9.03 -8.28
C MET A 68 -5.85 9.61 -7.63
N PHE A 69 -5.05 8.76 -7.01
CA PHE A 69 -3.74 9.08 -6.48
C PHE A 69 -2.68 8.13 -7.02
N MET A 70 -1.42 8.53 -7.00
CA MET A 70 -0.31 7.70 -7.46
C MET A 70 0.40 7.05 -6.28
N VAL A 71 0.76 5.78 -6.44
CA VAL A 71 1.60 5.02 -5.52
C VAL A 71 2.86 4.64 -6.28
N CYS A 72 4.00 5.19 -5.86
CA CYS A 72 5.31 4.93 -6.43
C CYS A 72 6.09 3.99 -5.51
N SER A 73 6.91 3.14 -6.11
CA SER A 73 7.82 2.27 -5.36
C SER A 73 9.13 2.10 -6.09
N GLU A 74 10.20 2.10 -5.31
CA GLU A 74 11.57 1.86 -5.74
C GLU A 74 12.14 0.65 -5.00
N LEU A 75 12.78 -0.25 -5.74
CA LEU A 75 13.58 -1.33 -5.18
C LEU A 75 15.04 -0.92 -5.23
N LYS A 76 15.70 -0.91 -4.07
CA LYS A 76 17.09 -0.52 -3.91
C LYS A 76 17.92 -1.70 -3.42
N ASP A 77 19.13 -1.80 -3.95
CA ASP A 77 20.11 -2.79 -3.51
C ASP A 77 20.90 -2.32 -2.27
N ALA A 78 21.85 -3.14 -1.84
CA ALA A 78 22.73 -2.85 -0.71
C ALA A 78 23.60 -1.59 -0.90
N ASP A 79 23.89 -1.23 -2.14
CA ASP A 79 24.64 -0.01 -2.51
C ASP A 79 23.71 1.22 -2.63
N ASN A 80 22.44 1.08 -2.26
CA ASN A 80 21.40 2.10 -2.34
C ASN A 80 21.11 2.57 -3.78
N LEU A 81 21.40 1.73 -4.78
CA LEU A 81 21.12 1.98 -6.18
C LEU A 81 19.71 1.50 -6.53
N VAL A 82 18.94 2.34 -7.22
CA VAL A 82 17.59 2.01 -7.68
C VAL A 82 17.68 0.99 -8.82
N ARG A 83 17.22 -0.23 -8.57
CA ARG A 83 17.19 -1.33 -9.56
C ARG A 83 15.87 -1.38 -10.32
N ALA A 84 14.78 -1.02 -9.67
CA ALA A 84 13.48 -0.91 -10.30
C ALA A 84 12.69 0.25 -9.70
N HIS A 85 11.95 0.96 -10.54
CA HIS A 85 11.06 2.04 -10.15
C HIS A 85 9.75 1.91 -10.94
N THR A 86 8.62 2.09 -10.27
CA THR A 86 7.30 2.04 -10.90
C THR A 86 6.33 2.92 -10.14
N CYS A 87 5.38 3.51 -10.86
CA CYS A 87 4.30 4.28 -10.27
C CYS A 87 2.97 3.77 -10.84
N ARG A 88 2.01 3.52 -9.96
CA ARG A 88 0.69 3.01 -10.30
C ARG A 88 -0.38 3.90 -9.72
N SER A 89 -1.39 4.20 -10.53
CA SER A 89 -2.58 4.90 -10.07
C SER A 89 -3.45 3.96 -9.24
N ALA A 90 -3.99 4.48 -8.14
CA ALA A 90 -4.98 3.82 -7.30
C ALA A 90 -6.10 4.80 -6.97
N MET A 91 -7.26 4.27 -6.62
CA MET A 91 -8.44 5.06 -6.28
C MET A 91 -9.31 4.26 -5.31
N LEU A 92 -9.90 4.95 -4.33
CA LEU A 92 -10.94 4.37 -3.48
C LEU A 92 -12.11 3.89 -4.34
N GLU A 93 -12.63 2.69 -4.06
CA GLU A 93 -13.74 2.15 -4.84
C GLU A 93 -14.95 3.08 -4.70
N TYR A 94 -15.36 3.65 -5.84
CA TYR A 94 -16.48 4.57 -5.85
C TYR A 94 -17.78 3.82 -5.58
N LYS A 95 -18.52 4.31 -4.58
CA LYS A 95 -19.91 3.91 -4.32
C LYS A 95 -20.80 5.13 -4.42
N SER A 96 -21.92 5.00 -5.13
CA SER A 96 -22.91 6.06 -5.19
C SER A 96 -23.44 6.41 -3.78
N PRO A 97 -23.84 7.66 -3.51
CA PRO A 97 -24.33 8.06 -2.18
C PRO A 97 -25.50 7.20 -1.69
N SER A 98 -26.42 6.84 -2.58
CA SER A 98 -27.58 6.00 -2.26
C SER A 98 -27.18 4.58 -1.85
N ILE A 99 -26.30 3.93 -2.62
CA ILE A 99 -25.78 2.60 -2.29
C ILE A 99 -25.02 2.63 -0.98
N ARG A 100 -24.23 3.68 -0.74
CA ARG A 100 -23.50 3.84 0.52
C ARG A 100 -24.43 3.98 1.72
N THR A 101 -25.51 4.75 1.61
CA THR A 101 -26.52 4.85 2.68
C THR A 101 -27.19 3.51 2.95
N ILE A 102 -27.56 2.77 1.91
CA ILE A 102 -28.18 1.45 2.05
C ILE A 102 -27.20 0.48 2.70
N GLN A 103 -25.94 0.42 2.23
CA GLN A 103 -24.90 -0.44 2.78
C GLN A 103 -24.67 -0.13 4.26
N LYS A 104 -24.49 1.16 4.61
CA LYS A 104 -24.34 1.59 6.00
C LYS A 104 -25.53 1.19 6.86
N LEU A 105 -26.77 1.33 6.36
CA LEU A 105 -27.97 0.94 7.10
C LEU A 105 -27.99 -0.58 7.36
N MET A 106 -27.58 -1.39 6.37
CA MET A 106 -27.49 -2.85 6.53
C MET A 106 -26.39 -3.27 7.51
N THR A 107 -25.23 -2.60 7.50
CA THR A 107 -24.08 -2.94 8.35
C THR A 107 -24.11 -2.24 9.72
N LEU A 108 -24.99 -1.26 9.92
CA LEU A 108 -25.12 -0.45 11.14
C LEU A 108 -25.14 -1.26 12.44
N PRO A 109 -26.00 -2.29 12.61
CA PRO A 109 -26.05 -3.02 13.88
C PRO A 109 -24.71 -3.69 14.21
N MET A 110 -23.98 -4.15 13.20
CA MET A 110 -22.71 -4.83 13.38
C MET A 110 -21.56 -3.86 13.68
N ILE A 111 -21.61 -2.66 13.10
CA ILE A 111 -20.67 -1.56 13.40
C ILE A 111 -20.87 -1.06 14.83
N LEU A 112 -22.12 -0.87 15.28
CA LEU A 112 -22.41 -0.43 16.65
C LEU A 112 -21.96 -1.43 17.72
N MET A 113 -22.01 -2.73 17.40
CA MET A 113 -21.47 -3.78 18.25
C MET A 113 -19.93 -3.89 18.19
N GLY A 114 -19.25 -3.14 17.32
CA GLY A 114 -17.80 -3.15 17.17
C GLY A 114 -17.25 -4.35 16.38
N PHE A 115 -18.10 -5.10 15.66
CA PHE A 115 -17.67 -6.24 14.86
C PHE A 115 -17.17 -5.85 13.46
N LEU A 116 -17.56 -4.67 12.96
CA LEU A 116 -17.14 -4.13 11.67
C LEU A 116 -16.64 -2.69 11.82
N GLU A 117 -15.63 -2.35 11.04
CA GLU A 117 -15.10 -0.99 10.92
C GLU A 117 -15.43 -0.41 9.54
N GLU A 118 -15.57 0.92 9.44
CA GLU A 118 -15.81 1.61 8.16
C GLU A 118 -14.49 1.92 7.43
N ASN A 119 -13.74 0.87 7.11
CA ASN A 119 -12.49 0.95 6.36
C ASN A 119 -12.58 0.18 5.03
N GLN A 120 -11.67 0.51 4.13
CA GLN A 120 -11.52 -0.14 2.84
C GLN A 120 -10.05 -0.45 2.58
N SER A 121 -9.78 -1.70 2.24
CA SER A 121 -8.47 -2.17 1.80
C SER A 121 -8.34 -2.08 0.28
N ILE A 122 -7.30 -1.40 -0.21
CA ILE A 122 -6.96 -1.36 -1.64
C ILE A 122 -5.63 -2.05 -1.86
N ALA A 123 -5.60 -3.02 -2.76
CA ALA A 123 -4.37 -3.69 -3.19
C ALA A 123 -3.92 -3.11 -4.54
N VAL A 124 -2.74 -2.49 -4.55
CA VAL A 124 -2.11 -1.93 -5.75
C VAL A 124 -0.98 -2.85 -6.18
N GLU A 125 -1.10 -3.47 -7.36
CA GLU A 125 -0.04 -4.30 -7.93
C GLU A 125 1.06 -3.41 -8.54
N VAL A 126 2.19 -3.33 -7.85
CA VAL A 126 3.28 -2.41 -8.16
C VAL A 126 4.23 -3.05 -9.19
N PHE A 127 4.66 -4.29 -8.91
CA PHE A 127 5.45 -5.11 -9.82
C PHE A 127 4.76 -6.46 -10.07
N PRO A 128 4.17 -6.68 -11.26
CA PRO A 128 3.43 -7.91 -11.56
C PRO A 128 4.32 -9.12 -11.89
N LYS A 129 5.56 -8.87 -12.32
CA LYS A 129 6.55 -9.90 -12.69
C LYS A 129 7.95 -9.42 -12.34
N TYR A 130 8.29 -9.44 -11.05
CA TYR A 130 9.62 -9.10 -10.60
C TYR A 130 10.48 -10.36 -10.48
N VAL A 131 11.72 -10.30 -10.96
CA VAL A 131 12.70 -11.39 -10.86
C VAL A 131 13.92 -10.84 -10.14
N GLU A 132 14.30 -11.51 -9.05
CA GLU A 132 15.46 -11.12 -8.23
C GLU A 132 16.78 -11.34 -9.00
N ASP A 133 17.66 -10.33 -9.03
CA ASP A 133 19.03 -10.49 -9.53
C ASP A 133 19.93 -11.07 -8.42
N VAL A 134 20.77 -12.02 -8.80
CA VAL A 134 21.71 -12.74 -7.91
C VAL A 134 22.83 -11.82 -7.44
N ASN A 135 23.29 -10.94 -8.31
CA ASN A 135 24.48 -10.13 -8.05
C ASN A 135 24.16 -8.90 -7.19
N HIS A 136 22.91 -8.42 -7.25
CA HIS A 136 22.46 -7.22 -6.57
C HIS A 136 21.08 -7.47 -5.92
N PRO A 137 21.04 -8.16 -4.77
CA PRO A 137 19.79 -8.43 -4.08
C PRO A 137 19.16 -7.14 -3.55
N ILE A 138 17.83 -7.09 -3.52
CA ILE A 138 17.09 -5.96 -2.98
C ILE A 138 17.14 -5.99 -1.45
N THR A 139 17.58 -4.89 -0.87
CA THR A 139 17.69 -4.71 0.59
C THR A 139 16.74 -3.66 1.13
N ASP A 140 16.33 -2.69 0.32
CA ASP A 140 15.41 -1.64 0.73
C ASP A 140 14.33 -1.44 -0.33
N VAL A 141 13.08 -1.36 0.14
CA VAL A 141 11.94 -0.99 -0.69
C VAL A 141 11.44 0.36 -0.22
N TYR A 142 11.58 1.35 -1.08
CA TYR A 142 11.01 2.67 -0.87
C TYR A 142 9.61 2.72 -1.48
N VAL A 143 8.66 3.28 -0.75
CA VAL A 143 7.29 3.49 -1.18
C VAL A 143 6.91 4.94 -0.91
N GLU A 144 6.27 5.58 -1.87
CA GLU A 144 5.73 6.92 -1.76
C GLU A 144 4.28 6.96 -2.24
N ILE A 145 3.40 7.63 -1.50
CA ILE A 145 2.03 7.93 -1.94
C ILE A 145 1.95 9.41 -2.30
N GLN A 146 1.67 9.72 -3.55
CA GLN A 146 1.63 11.09 -4.06
C GLN A 146 0.28 11.74 -3.79
N SER A 147 0.00 12.02 -2.53
CA SER A 147 -1.15 12.80 -2.08
C SER A 147 -0.89 13.47 -0.74
N HIS A 148 -1.30 14.73 -0.60
CA HIS A 148 -1.19 15.50 0.64
C HIS A 148 -2.45 15.42 1.53
N LYS A 149 -3.54 14.86 1.00
CA LYS A 149 -4.85 14.82 1.66
C LYS A 149 -5.32 13.40 1.96
N ILE A 150 -4.50 12.39 1.64
CA ILE A 150 -4.85 11.00 1.85
C ILE A 150 -4.81 10.66 3.34
N GLU A 151 -5.83 9.95 3.79
CA GLU A 151 -5.92 9.41 5.14
C GLU A 151 -5.83 7.88 5.04
N PHE A 152 -4.97 7.26 5.85
CA PHE A 152 -4.78 5.82 5.86
C PHE A 152 -4.39 5.36 7.27
N TYR A 153 -4.63 4.08 7.56
CA TYR A 153 -4.27 3.45 8.83
C TYR A 153 -2.94 2.70 8.74
N LYS A 154 -2.72 1.96 7.63
CA LYS A 154 -1.53 1.13 7.38
C LYS A 154 -1.38 0.79 5.90
#